data_AF-U6DPY3-F1
#
_entry.id   AF-U6DPY3-F1
#
_cell.length_a   1.000
_cell.length_b   1.000
_cell.length_c   1.000
_cell.angle_alpha   90.00
_cell.angle_beta   90.00
_cell.angle_gamma   90.00
#
_symmetry.space_group_name_H-M   'P 1'
#
loop_
_entity.id
_entity.type
_entity.pdbx_description
1 polymer ?
#
loop_
_entity_poly.entity_id
_entity_poly.type
_entity_poly.pdbx_seq_one_letter_code
_entity_poly.pdbx_strand_id
1 'polypeptide(L)'
;MVLNSINSIVHNPRAPVIIYKQSKGGTQHFNKDLVQDCGFEHLIPIIEMWADQLTSLKDLYKSLKILSAELVPWHNFKKQDENEGIRIEDLLFIVDTMLEEVENKEKDSNVPNLKTLQAIVSHFQKLFDVPSLNGVYPRMNEVYTRLGEMNNAVRNLQELLELDSSSSLCVLVNTVGKLCKLINEDVNEQVMQVLGPEDLQ
;
A
#
# COMPACT_ATOMS: atom_id res chain seq x y z
N MET A 1 -33.45 -21.23 -7.70
CA MET A 1 -33.80 -22.61 -7.26
C MET A 1 -34.53 -22.61 -5.91
N VAL A 2 -33.98 -21.95 -4.88
CA VAL A 2 -34.61 -21.86 -3.54
C VAL A 2 -35.89 -21.01 -3.53
N LEU A 3 -35.92 -19.88 -4.25
CA LEU A 3 -37.08 -18.99 -4.29
C LEU A 3 -38.32 -19.66 -4.90
N ASN A 4 -38.14 -20.47 -5.94
CA ASN A 4 -39.23 -21.26 -6.54
C ASN A 4 -39.74 -22.34 -5.58
N SER A 5 -38.85 -22.94 -4.78
CA SER A 5 -39.24 -23.87 -3.72
C SER A 5 -40.01 -23.18 -2.59
N ILE A 6 -39.60 -21.97 -2.17
CA ILE A 6 -40.32 -21.15 -1.18
C ILE A 6 -41.68 -20.75 -1.73
N ASN A 7 -41.74 -20.28 -2.98
CA ASN A 7 -42.98 -19.91 -3.65
C ASN A 7 -43.96 -21.09 -3.75
N SER A 8 -43.43 -22.28 -4.07
CA SER A 8 -44.21 -23.52 -4.11
C SER A 8 -44.67 -24.01 -2.74
N ILE A 9 -44.02 -23.62 -1.64
CA ILE A 9 -44.42 -23.97 -0.26
C ILE A 9 -45.47 -23.00 0.27
N VAL A 10 -45.28 -21.69 0.04
CA VAL A 10 -46.21 -20.63 0.48
C VAL A 10 -47.58 -20.77 -0.19
N HIS A 11 -47.60 -21.11 -1.48
CA HIS A 11 -48.83 -21.30 -2.25
C HIS A 11 -49.31 -22.76 -2.28
N ASN A 12 -48.75 -23.65 -1.46
CA ASN A 12 -49.18 -25.05 -1.43
C ASN A 12 -50.52 -25.20 -0.68
N PRO A 13 -51.58 -25.70 -1.33
CA PRO A 13 -52.89 -25.89 -0.68
C PRO A 13 -52.88 -26.97 0.43
N ARG A 14 -51.78 -27.71 0.59
CA ARG A 14 -51.56 -28.71 1.66
C ARG A 14 -50.48 -28.30 2.66
N ALA A 15 -49.98 -27.06 2.63
CA ALA A 15 -49.01 -26.59 3.61
C ALA A 15 -49.59 -26.69 5.05
N PRO A 16 -48.84 -27.21 6.04
CA PRO A 16 -49.37 -27.40 7.39
C PRO A 16 -49.77 -26.06 8.04
N VAL A 17 -51.00 -25.99 8.54
CA VAL A 17 -51.58 -24.88 9.33
C VAL A 17 -50.85 -24.65 10.68
N ILE A 18 -49.71 -25.28 10.93
CA ILE A 18 -49.02 -25.29 12.23
C ILE A 18 -48.30 -23.95 12.51
N ILE A 19 -48.15 -23.08 11.52
CA ILE A 19 -47.67 -21.69 11.73
C ILE A 19 -48.80 -20.80 12.32
N TYR A 20 -50.05 -21.29 12.39
CA TYR A 20 -51.25 -20.53 12.82
C TYR A 20 -51.64 -20.68 14.30
N LYS A 21 -50.73 -21.01 15.21
CA LYS A 21 -51.06 -20.95 16.65
C LYS A 21 -50.84 -19.55 17.21
N GLN A 22 -51.84 -18.68 17.02
CA GLN A 22 -52.05 -17.57 17.95
C GLN A 22 -52.43 -18.14 19.33
N SER A 23 -51.61 -17.80 20.32
CA SER A 23 -51.99 -17.89 21.73
C SER A 23 -53.16 -16.95 22.00
N LYS A 24 -54.34 -17.50 22.30
CA LYS A 24 -55.28 -17.07 23.37
C LYS A 24 -56.61 -17.83 23.26
N GLY A 25 -57.09 -18.30 24.40
CA GLY A 25 -58.28 -19.15 24.53
C GLY A 25 -59.61 -18.44 24.24
N GLY A 26 -60.66 -19.25 24.08
CA GLY A 26 -62.05 -18.80 23.99
C GLY A 26 -62.83 -19.55 22.92
N THR A 27 -63.70 -20.45 23.36
CA THR A 27 -64.69 -21.20 22.56
C THR A 27 -65.67 -20.26 21.85
N GLN A 28 -65.91 -20.41 20.54
CA GLN A 28 -67.22 -20.74 19.93
C GLN A 28 -67.33 -20.42 18.42
N HIS A 29 -68.03 -21.34 17.75
CA HIS A 29 -68.72 -21.23 16.45
C HIS A 29 -67.90 -21.20 15.14
N PHE A 30 -67.87 -22.39 14.52
CA PHE A 30 -67.62 -22.60 13.10
C PHE A 30 -68.59 -21.78 12.24
N ASN A 31 -68.09 -20.69 11.65
CA ASN A 31 -68.60 -20.17 10.38
C ASN A 31 -67.58 -20.49 9.28
N LYS A 32 -68.13 -20.98 8.19
CA LYS A 32 -67.45 -21.65 7.09
C LYS A 32 -67.08 -20.62 6.03
N ASP A 33 -66.04 -19.83 6.30
CA ASP A 33 -65.37 -18.92 5.33
C ASP A 33 -63.91 -18.68 5.75
N LEU A 34 -63.21 -19.77 6.09
CA LEU A 34 -61.76 -19.78 6.33
C LEU A 34 -61.01 -19.81 4.99
N VAL A 35 -61.07 -18.70 4.25
CA VAL A 35 -59.92 -18.24 3.46
C VAL A 35 -59.40 -17.02 4.21
N GLN A 36 -58.84 -17.29 5.39
CA GLN A 36 -58.05 -16.29 6.08
C GLN A 36 -56.74 -16.21 5.32
N ASP A 37 -56.65 -15.29 4.35
CA ASP A 37 -55.47 -15.01 3.54
C ASP A 37 -54.24 -15.11 4.42
N CYS A 38 -53.42 -16.11 4.11
CA CYS A 38 -52.15 -16.33 4.74
C CYS A 38 -51.30 -15.10 4.40
N GLY A 39 -51.01 -14.25 5.40
CA GLY A 39 -50.27 -12.98 5.26
C GLY A 39 -48.81 -13.09 4.76
N PHE A 40 -48.49 -14.18 4.08
CA PHE A 40 -47.22 -14.49 3.42
C PHE A 40 -47.21 -14.13 1.93
N GLU A 41 -48.33 -13.68 1.36
CA GLU A 41 -48.38 -13.21 -0.05
C GLU A 41 -47.37 -12.10 -0.34
N HIS A 42 -47.09 -11.26 0.66
CA HIS A 42 -46.11 -10.17 0.55
C HIS A 42 -44.66 -10.62 0.80
N LEU A 43 -44.44 -11.83 1.35
CA LEU A 43 -43.11 -12.30 1.71
C LEU A 43 -42.25 -12.56 0.47
N ILE A 44 -42.83 -13.10 -0.60
CA ILE A 44 -42.10 -13.41 -1.83
C ILE A 44 -41.64 -12.12 -2.53
N PRO A 45 -42.51 -11.12 -2.80
CA PRO A 45 -42.08 -9.84 -3.34
C PRO A 45 -41.01 -9.14 -2.49
N ILE A 46 -41.08 -9.24 -1.16
CA ILE A 46 -40.08 -8.66 -0.25
C ILE A 46 -38.72 -9.35 -0.40
N ILE A 47 -38.68 -10.68 -0.50
CA ILE A 47 -37.44 -11.43 -0.69
C ILE A 47 -36.83 -11.14 -2.08
N GLU A 48 -37.67 -11.03 -3.11
CA GLU A 48 -37.23 -10.63 -4.46
C GLU A 48 -36.60 -9.24 -4.42
N MET A 49 -37.27 -8.27 -3.79
CA MET A 49 -36.74 -6.92 -3.59
C MET A 49 -35.39 -6.94 -2.84
N TRP A 50 -35.26 -7.72 -1.77
CA TRP A 50 -33.99 -7.83 -1.05
C TRP A 50 -32.87 -8.46 -1.89
N ALA A 51 -33.19 -9.44 -2.74
CA ALA A 51 -32.23 -10.04 -3.66
C ALA A 51 -31.72 -9.02 -4.71
N ASP A 52 -32.64 -8.21 -5.25
CA ASP A 52 -32.29 -7.14 -6.20
C ASP A 52 -31.46 -6.04 -5.54
N GLN A 53 -31.81 -5.64 -4.32
CA GLN A 53 -31.02 -4.67 -3.52
C GLN A 53 -29.61 -5.19 -3.23
N LEU A 54 -29.47 -6.47 -2.85
CA LEU A 54 -28.17 -7.07 -2.58
C LEU A 54 -27.31 -7.15 -3.86
N THR A 55 -27.93 -7.42 -5.01
CA THR A 55 -27.24 -7.41 -6.31
C THR A 55 -26.79 -6.01 -6.69
N SER A 56 -27.66 -5.01 -6.53
CA SER A 56 -27.36 -3.60 -6.79
C SER A 56 -26.20 -3.09 -5.92
N LEU A 57 -26.09 -3.56 -4.68
CA LEU A 57 -24.98 -3.23 -3.78
C LEU A 57 -23.64 -3.76 -4.31
N LYS A 58 -23.63 -4.99 -4.86
CA LYS A 58 -22.44 -5.58 -5.50
C LYS A 58 -22.01 -4.79 -6.73
N ASP A 59 -22.97 -4.39 -7.56
CA ASP A 59 -22.70 -3.59 -8.75
C ASP A 59 -22.18 -2.19 -8.40
N LEU A 60 -22.73 -1.57 -7.35
CA LEU A 60 -22.24 -0.30 -6.83
C LEU A 60 -20.80 -0.41 -6.33
N TYR A 61 -20.49 -1.44 -5.53
CA TYR A 61 -19.13 -1.69 -5.04
C TYR A 61 -18.13 -1.86 -6.19
N LYS A 62 -18.50 -2.64 -7.21
CA LYS A 62 -17.67 -2.83 -8.41
C LYS A 62 -17.43 -1.51 -9.14
N SER A 63 -18.46 -0.70 -9.30
CA SER A 63 -18.36 0.62 -9.94
C SER A 63 -17.47 1.57 -9.15
N LEU A 64 -17.61 1.59 -7.82
CA LEU A 64 -16.74 2.38 -6.94
C LEU A 64 -15.29 1.91 -6.98
N LYS A 65 -15.03 0.59 -7.10
CA LYS A 65 -13.68 0.07 -7.29
C LYS A 65 -13.04 0.51 -8.60
N ILE A 66 -13.82 0.56 -9.68
CA ILE A 66 -13.33 1.05 -10.98
C ILE A 66 -13.00 2.54 -10.85
N LEU A 67 -13.93 3.33 -10.31
CA LEU A 67 -13.73 4.76 -10.11
C LEU A 67 -12.54 5.07 -9.19
N SER A 68 -12.37 4.30 -8.11
CA SER A 68 -11.28 4.50 -7.17
C SER A 68 -9.92 4.16 -7.76
N ALA A 69 -9.84 3.16 -8.66
CA ALA A 69 -8.63 2.86 -9.40
C ALA A 69 -8.22 4.01 -10.35
N GLU A 70 -9.18 4.78 -10.87
CA GLU A 70 -8.91 5.95 -11.70
C GLU A 70 -8.52 7.17 -10.87
N LEU A 71 -9.23 7.44 -9.77
CA LEU A 71 -9.04 8.65 -8.97
C LEU A 71 -7.89 8.54 -7.95
N VAL A 72 -7.68 7.35 -7.37
CA VAL A 72 -6.73 7.13 -6.27
C VAL A 72 -5.91 5.86 -6.48
N PRO A 73 -5.07 5.78 -7.53
CA PRO A 73 -4.40 4.56 -7.97
C PRO A 73 -3.36 4.00 -6.99
N TRP A 74 -2.97 4.78 -5.97
CA TRP A 74 -2.06 4.36 -4.90
C TRP A 74 -2.77 3.60 -3.77
N HIS A 75 -4.10 3.69 -3.67
CA HIS A 75 -4.86 2.92 -2.70
C HIS A 75 -5.19 1.53 -3.24
N ASN A 76 -4.44 0.55 -2.78
CA ASN A 76 -4.75 -0.87 -2.98
C ASN A 76 -5.92 -1.27 -2.08
N PHE A 77 -7.14 -0.93 -2.46
CA PHE A 77 -8.33 -1.54 -1.86
C PHE A 77 -8.23 -3.05 -2.07
N LYS A 78 -8.08 -3.81 -0.98
CA LYS A 78 -7.80 -5.25 -1.04
C LYS A 78 -8.74 -5.95 -2.03
N LYS A 79 -8.20 -6.95 -2.74
CA LYS A 79 -9.04 -7.95 -3.42
C LYS A 79 -9.81 -8.66 -2.32
N GLN A 80 -11.05 -8.25 -2.12
CA GLN A 80 -11.94 -8.93 -1.19
C GLN A 80 -12.21 -10.32 -1.77
N ASP A 81 -12.15 -11.34 -0.93
CA ASP A 81 -12.43 -12.71 -1.32
C ASP A 81 -13.90 -12.81 -1.75
N GLU A 82 -14.22 -13.54 -2.82
CA GLU A 82 -15.59 -13.57 -3.38
C GLU A 82 -16.64 -14.12 -2.38
N ASN A 83 -16.17 -14.78 -1.32
CA ASN A 83 -16.97 -15.31 -0.21
C ASN A 83 -17.27 -14.31 0.91
N GLU A 84 -16.59 -13.16 0.96
CA GLU A 84 -16.82 -12.18 2.01
C GLU A 84 -17.93 -11.19 1.56
N GLY A 85 -18.96 -11.03 2.40
CA GLY A 85 -20.06 -10.11 2.11
C GLY A 85 -19.56 -8.66 2.02
N ILE A 86 -20.12 -7.90 1.08
CA ILE A 86 -19.86 -6.46 0.97
C ILE A 86 -20.61 -5.76 2.09
N ARG A 87 -19.91 -5.00 2.92
CA ARG A 87 -20.53 -4.22 3.99
C ARG A 87 -20.63 -2.76 3.57
N ILE A 88 -21.59 -2.03 4.13
CA ILE A 88 -21.82 -0.62 3.78
C ILE A 88 -20.65 0.24 4.25
N GLU A 89 -20.00 -0.15 5.35
CA GLU A 89 -18.81 0.50 5.87
C GLU A 89 -17.65 0.46 4.87
N ASP A 90 -17.55 -0.63 4.09
CA ASP A 90 -16.51 -0.76 3.05
C ASP A 90 -16.77 0.21 1.88
N LEU A 91 -18.05 0.46 1.55
CA LEU A 91 -18.45 1.44 0.53
C LEU A 91 -18.19 2.87 0.99
N LEU A 92 -18.61 3.20 2.22
CA LEU A 92 -18.38 4.51 2.83
C LEU A 92 -16.88 4.82 2.89
N PHE A 93 -16.07 3.86 3.32
CA PHE A 93 -14.62 4.02 3.37
C PHE A 93 -14.02 4.35 2.00
N ILE A 94 -14.44 3.66 0.93
CA ILE A 94 -13.98 3.94 -0.43
C ILE A 94 -14.36 5.36 -0.85
N VAL A 95 -15.60 5.79 -0.58
CA VAL A 95 -16.09 7.14 -0.92
C VAL A 95 -15.37 8.22 -0.12
N ASP A 96 -15.24 8.08 1.19
CA ASP A 96 -14.55 9.03 2.07
C ASP A 96 -13.08 9.19 1.64
N THR A 97 -12.41 8.07 1.33
CA THR A 97 -11.03 8.09 0.82
C THR A 97 -10.92 8.85 -0.50
N MET A 98 -11.87 8.66 -1.43
CA MET A 98 -11.87 9.39 -2.70
C MET A 98 -12.15 10.88 -2.50
N LEU A 99 -13.06 11.24 -1.60
CA LEU A 99 -13.37 12.64 -1.28
C LEU A 99 -12.18 13.36 -0.65
N GLU A 100 -11.52 12.72 0.33
CA GLU A 100 -10.33 13.26 0.98
C GLU A 100 -9.20 13.50 -0.03
N GLU A 101 -8.95 12.54 -0.93
CA GLU A 101 -7.93 12.72 -1.98
C GLU A 101 -8.30 13.86 -2.96
N VAL A 102 -9.56 13.96 -3.39
CA VAL A 102 -10.01 15.03 -4.30
C VAL A 102 -9.88 16.40 -3.63
N GLU A 103 -10.22 16.52 -2.34
CA GLU A 103 -10.05 17.76 -1.59
C GLU A 103 -8.56 18.12 -1.40
N ASN A 104 -7.71 17.13 -1.16
CA ASN A 104 -6.26 17.33 -1.02
C ASN A 104 -5.61 17.72 -2.35
N LYS A 105 -6.05 17.19 -3.50
CA LYS A 105 -5.56 17.56 -4.83
C LYS A 105 -5.75 19.04 -5.16
N GLU A 106 -6.81 19.66 -4.62
CA GLU A 106 -7.09 21.09 -4.80
C GLU A 106 -6.14 21.98 -3.97
N LYS A 107 -5.56 21.43 -2.90
CA LYS A 107 -4.63 22.12 -2.00
C LYS A 107 -3.15 21.80 -2.29
N ASP A 108 -2.84 20.62 -2.86
CA ASP A 108 -1.49 20.10 -3.09
C ASP A 108 -1.12 19.96 -4.58
N SER A 109 -1.12 21.08 -5.31
CA SER A 109 -0.58 21.15 -6.69
C SER A 109 0.92 20.77 -6.82
N ASN A 110 1.61 20.55 -5.70
CA ASN A 110 3.04 20.24 -5.62
C ASN A 110 3.37 18.74 -5.60
N VAL A 111 2.40 17.83 -5.49
CA VAL A 111 2.70 16.40 -5.49
C VAL A 111 3.01 15.95 -6.92
N PRO A 112 4.24 15.45 -7.20
CA PRO A 112 4.59 15.01 -8.54
C PRO A 112 3.66 13.88 -8.99
N ASN A 113 3.18 13.95 -10.22
CA ASN A 113 2.34 12.90 -10.77
C ASN A 113 3.07 11.53 -10.78
N LEU A 114 2.30 10.44 -10.86
CA LEU A 114 2.82 9.07 -10.82
C LEU A 114 3.94 8.82 -11.85
N LYS A 115 3.84 9.41 -13.06
CA LYS A 115 4.87 9.26 -14.09
C LYS A 115 6.18 9.92 -13.66
N THR A 116 6.11 11.10 -13.03
CA THR A 116 7.28 11.78 -12.48
C THR A 116 7.91 10.98 -11.35
N LEU A 117 7.11 10.43 -10.43
CA LEU A 117 7.62 9.57 -9.36
C LEU A 117 8.30 8.31 -9.90
N GLN A 118 7.69 7.64 -10.89
CA GLN A 118 8.29 6.49 -11.56
C GLN A 118 9.58 6.86 -12.30
N ALA A 119 9.64 8.03 -12.94
CA ALA A 119 10.84 8.52 -13.60
C ALA A 119 11.98 8.79 -12.59
N ILE A 120 11.67 9.39 -11.44
CA ILE A 120 12.63 9.62 -10.35
C ILE A 120 13.19 8.28 -9.86
N VAL A 121 12.32 7.31 -9.57
CA VAL A 121 12.73 5.99 -9.10
C VAL A 121 13.56 5.26 -10.17
N SER A 122 13.12 5.29 -11.43
CA SER A 122 13.85 4.69 -12.55
C SER A 122 15.24 5.31 -12.73
N HIS A 123 15.35 6.63 -12.52
CA HIS A 123 16.63 7.32 -12.61
C HIS A 123 17.57 6.91 -11.47
N PHE A 124 17.06 6.85 -10.23
CA PHE A 124 17.82 6.33 -9.09
C PHE A 124 18.30 4.90 -9.34
N GLN A 125 17.43 4.02 -9.85
CA GLN A 125 17.78 2.64 -10.15
C GLN A 125 18.91 2.53 -11.18
N LYS A 126 18.93 3.39 -12.21
CA LYS A 126 20.01 3.43 -13.20
C LYS A 126 21.31 4.02 -12.65
N LEU A 127 21.22 5.04 -11.80
CA LEU A 127 22.40 5.73 -11.24
C LEU A 127 23.15 4.85 -10.23
N PHE A 128 22.42 4.00 -9.49
CA PHE A 128 22.97 3.19 -8.40
C PHE A 128 22.88 1.68 -8.63
N ASP A 129 22.64 1.25 -9.88
CA ASP A 129 22.56 -0.14 -10.34
C ASP A 129 21.60 -1.02 -9.52
N VAL A 130 20.36 -0.54 -9.33
CA VAL A 130 19.33 -1.23 -8.54
C VAL A 130 18.34 -1.97 -9.45
N PRO A 131 18.34 -3.31 -9.45
CA PRO A 131 17.55 -4.09 -10.41
C PRO A 131 16.05 -4.11 -10.12
N SER A 132 15.61 -3.78 -8.90
CA SER A 132 14.18 -3.83 -8.52
C SER A 132 13.77 -2.69 -7.60
N LEU A 133 12.47 -2.35 -7.61
CA LEU A 133 11.90 -1.32 -6.74
C LEU A 133 12.17 -1.61 -5.24
N ASN A 134 12.08 -2.88 -4.84
CA ASN A 134 12.34 -3.29 -3.45
C ASN A 134 13.78 -3.02 -3.01
N GLY A 135 14.73 -2.98 -3.95
CA GLY A 135 16.13 -2.66 -3.68
C GLY A 135 16.40 -1.16 -3.53
N VAL A 136 15.46 -0.28 -3.90
CA VAL A 136 15.66 1.17 -3.89
C VAL A 136 15.90 1.69 -2.49
N TYR A 137 15.05 1.30 -1.53
CA TYR A 137 15.17 1.76 -0.15
C TYR A 137 16.46 1.27 0.54
N PRO A 138 16.81 -0.04 0.50
CA PRO A 138 18.09 -0.50 1.02
C PRO A 138 19.29 0.21 0.37
N ARG A 139 19.27 0.38 -0.95
CA ARG A 139 20.36 1.06 -1.66
C ARG A 139 20.48 2.53 -1.28
N MET A 140 19.35 3.23 -1.16
CA MET A 140 19.32 4.62 -0.74
C MET A 140 19.92 4.79 0.65
N ASN A 141 19.56 3.93 1.60
CA ASN A 141 20.14 3.94 2.94
C ASN A 141 21.66 3.74 2.89
N GLU A 142 22.14 2.79 2.10
CA GLU A 142 23.57 2.55 1.91
C GLU A 142 24.31 3.78 1.35
N VAL A 143 23.73 4.46 0.34
CA VAL A 143 24.30 5.69 -0.23
C VAL A 143 24.44 6.77 0.84
N TYR A 144 23.40 6.99 1.66
CA TYR A 144 23.44 7.98 2.73
C TYR A 144 24.43 7.62 3.85
N THR A 145 24.51 6.35 4.24
CA THR A 145 25.50 5.88 5.21
C THR A 145 26.91 6.13 4.71
N ARG A 146 27.25 5.70 3.48
CA ARG A 146 28.57 5.91 2.89
C ARG A 146 28.91 7.39 2.73
N LEU A 147 27.95 8.23 2.38
CA LEU A 147 28.17 9.67 2.27
C LEU A 147 28.48 10.29 3.64
N GLY A 148 27.76 9.87 4.69
CA GLY A 148 28.04 10.30 6.07
C GLY A 148 29.42 9.87 6.54
N GLU A 149 29.80 8.61 6.27
CA GLU A 149 31.13 8.08 6.57
C GLU A 149 32.23 8.83 5.83
N MET A 150 32.04 9.11 4.53
CA MET A 150 33.00 9.86 3.72
C MET A 150 33.17 11.29 4.24
N ASN A 151 32.09 11.99 4.56
CA ASN A 151 32.16 13.35 5.13
C ASN A 151 32.89 13.37 6.47
N ASN A 152 32.66 12.34 7.31
CA ASN A 152 33.36 12.22 8.58
C ASN A 152 34.86 11.95 8.37
N ALA A 153 35.22 11.06 7.44
CA ALA A 153 36.62 10.77 7.10
C ALA A 153 37.34 12.02 6.55
N VAL A 154 36.68 12.77 5.64
CA VAL A 154 37.19 14.03 5.10
C VAL A 154 37.45 15.03 6.21
N ARG A 155 36.48 15.25 7.11
CA ARG A 155 36.64 16.17 8.25
C ARG A 155 37.79 15.75 9.16
N ASN A 156 37.88 14.48 9.54
CA ASN A 156 38.94 13.98 10.41
C ASN A 156 40.33 14.16 9.77
N LEU A 157 40.44 13.95 8.46
CA LEU A 157 41.68 14.18 7.73
C LEU A 157 42.01 15.67 7.59
N GLN A 158 41.02 16.54 7.40
CA GLN A 158 41.23 17.99 7.43
C GLN A 158 41.76 18.45 8.79
N GLU A 159 41.15 17.98 9.89
CA GLU A 159 41.58 18.30 11.25
C GLU A 159 43.00 17.80 11.52
N LEU A 160 43.31 16.55 11.15
CA LEU A 160 44.64 15.96 11.36
C LEU A 160 45.75 16.67 10.57
N LEU A 161 45.42 17.15 9.38
CA LEU A 161 46.34 17.87 8.49
C LEU A 161 46.28 19.40 8.69
N GLU A 162 45.51 19.87 9.67
CA GLU A 162 45.28 21.29 9.97
C GLU A 162 44.85 22.11 8.74
N LEU A 163 44.04 21.49 7.86
CA LEU A 163 43.46 22.14 6.70
C LEU A 163 42.18 22.88 7.08
N ASP A 164 41.90 24.00 6.41
CA ASP A 164 40.65 24.72 6.61
C ASP A 164 39.44 23.84 6.25
N SER A 165 38.36 23.94 7.02
CA SER A 165 37.13 23.14 6.82
C SER A 165 36.47 23.34 5.45
N SER A 166 36.70 24.47 4.79
CA SER A 166 36.23 24.74 3.43
C SER A 166 37.15 24.20 2.33
N SER A 167 38.28 23.58 2.71
CA SER A 167 39.24 23.01 1.75
C SER A 167 38.60 21.93 0.90
N SER A 168 38.77 22.03 -0.42
CA SER A 168 38.23 21.05 -1.35
C SER A 168 38.84 19.65 -1.15
N LEU A 169 38.08 18.61 -1.52
CA LEU A 169 38.55 17.22 -1.50
C LEU A 169 39.84 17.03 -2.31
N CYS A 170 40.00 17.75 -3.42
CA CYS A 170 41.20 17.70 -4.26
C CYS A 170 42.44 18.19 -3.50
N VAL A 171 42.32 19.28 -2.74
CA VAL A 171 43.42 19.82 -1.92
C VAL A 171 43.80 18.81 -0.84
N LEU A 172 42.82 18.25 -0.14
CA LEU A 172 43.05 17.24 0.89
C LEU A 172 43.80 16.02 0.33
N VAL A 173 43.32 15.45 -0.78
CA VAL A 173 43.96 14.27 -1.41
C VAL A 173 45.37 14.60 -1.88
N ASN A 174 45.60 15.79 -2.44
CA ASN A 174 46.92 16.21 -2.88
C ASN A 174 47.88 16.39 -1.69
N THR A 175 47.42 16.95 -0.57
CA THR A 175 48.23 17.09 0.65
C THR A 175 48.60 15.72 1.22
N VAL A 176 47.63 14.80 1.33
CA VAL A 176 47.90 13.42 1.74
C VAL A 176 48.91 12.75 0.80
N GLY A 177 48.73 12.91 -0.52
CA GLY A 177 49.64 12.34 -1.52
C GLY A 177 51.07 12.87 -1.40
N LYS A 178 51.25 14.17 -1.16
CA LYS A 178 52.57 14.78 -0.91
C LYS A 178 53.21 14.23 0.36
N LEU A 179 52.43 14.05 1.42
CA LEU A 179 52.89 13.51 2.69
C LEU A 179 53.35 12.05 2.54
N CYS A 180 52.58 11.22 1.84
CA CYS A 180 52.97 9.85 1.52
C CYS A 180 54.27 9.80 0.71
N LYS A 181 54.45 10.70 -0.26
CA LYS A 181 55.66 10.77 -1.07
C LYS A 181 56.89 11.13 -0.23
N LEU A 182 56.77 12.16 0.62
CA LEU A 182 57.84 12.58 1.55
C LEU A 182 58.27 11.46 2.49
N ILE A 183 57.31 10.76 3.11
CA ILE A 183 57.60 9.62 3.99
C ILE A 183 58.27 8.48 3.22
N ASN A 184 57.81 8.19 2.01
CA ASN A 184 58.38 7.11 1.21
C ASN A 184 59.83 7.43 0.75
N GLU A 185 60.11 8.69 0.42
CA GLU A 185 61.47 9.15 0.09
C GLU A 185 62.40 9.04 1.31
N ASP A 186 61.98 9.53 2.47
CA ASP A 186 62.74 9.46 3.73
C ASP A 186 63.02 8.01 4.18
N VAL A 187 62.00 7.14 4.14
CA VAL A 187 62.18 5.71 4.48
C VAL A 187 63.15 5.04 3.51
N ASN A 188 63.05 5.34 2.21
CA ASN A 188 63.94 4.75 1.21
C ASN A 188 65.39 5.21 1.42
N GLU A 189 65.62 6.47 1.78
CA GLU A 189 66.94 6.98 2.16
C GLU A 189 67.48 6.28 3.43
N GLN A 190 66.65 6.11 4.46
CA GLN A 190 67.05 5.40 5.68
C GLN A 190 67.37 3.93 5.43
N VAL A 191 66.59 3.24 4.58
CA VAL A 191 66.86 1.85 4.19
C VAL A 191 68.19 1.75 3.42
N MET A 192 68.45 2.67 2.49
CA MET A 192 69.73 2.73 1.77
C MET A 192 70.93 2.99 2.70
N GLN A 193 70.75 3.79 3.75
CA GLN A 193 71.80 4.02 4.75
C GLN A 193 72.08 2.79 5.62
N VAL A 194 71.06 1.98 5.92
CA VAL A 194 71.19 0.80 6.80
C VAL A 194 71.70 -0.44 6.06
N LEU A 195 71.23 -0.68 4.83
CA LEU A 195 71.59 -1.86 4.04
C LEU A 195 72.78 -1.61 3.09
N GLY A 196 73.12 -0.35 2.82
CA GLY A 196 74.12 0.01 1.82
C GLY A 196 73.64 -0.22 0.38
N PRO A 197 74.34 0.36 -0.62
CA PRO A 197 73.91 0.31 -2.02
C PRO A 197 74.10 -1.06 -2.70
N GLU A 198 74.82 -2.00 -2.07
CA GLU A 198 75.18 -3.29 -2.68
C GLU A 198 74.17 -4.43 -2.38
N ASP A 199 73.32 -4.29 -1.36
CA ASP A 199 72.38 -5.33 -0.90
C ASP A 199 70.95 -5.19 -1.49
N LEU A 200 70.71 -4.23 -2.39
CA LEU A 200 69.38 -3.90 -2.95
C LEU A 200 69.26 -4.13 -4.47
N GLN A 201 70.18 -4.90 -5.08
CA GLN A 201 70.15 -5.29 -6.49
C GLN A 201 69.51 -6.66 -6.69
#